data_AF-A0A315X973-F1
#
_entry.id   AF-A0A315X973-F1
#
_cell.length_a   1.000
_cell.length_b   1.000
_cell.length_c   1.000
_cell.angle_alpha   90.00
_cell.angle_beta   90.00
_cell.angle_gamma   90.00
#
_symmetry.space_group_name_H-M   'P 1'
#
loop_
_entity.id
_entity.type
_entity.pdbx_description
1 polymer ?
#
loop_
_entity_poly.entity_id
_entity_poly.type
_entity_poly.pdbx_seq_one_letter_code
_entity_poly.pdbx_strand_id
1 'polypeptide(L)'
;MANVANPTRARERIQAQVDRIAWLRGSGPNPFDYDLWDDRTIEVLTAIYGDGAPELQRYFEAAGKRGRLPGVRGQAENMTLNIHGPWGIRARLDRAEAVLKDLAGSLV
;
A
#
# COMPACT_ATOMS: atom_id res chain seq x y z
N MET A 1 1.48 16.62 8.25
CA MET A 1 0.35 15.72 8.54
C MET A 1 -0.90 16.38 8.03
N ALA A 2 -1.64 15.71 7.14
CA ALA A 2 -2.92 16.22 6.69
C ALA A 2 -3.92 16.31 7.87
N ASN A 3 -4.85 17.26 7.81
CA ASN A 3 -5.92 17.39 8.81
C ASN A 3 -6.96 16.28 8.57
N VAL A 4 -6.89 15.19 9.33
CA VAL A 4 -7.77 14.02 9.18
C VAL A 4 -9.05 14.20 9.99
N ALA A 5 -10.20 14.24 9.32
CA ALA A 5 -11.49 14.56 9.94
C ALA A 5 -11.97 13.54 11.00
N ASN A 6 -11.58 12.27 10.90
CA ASN A 6 -11.91 11.23 11.88
C ASN A 6 -10.71 10.29 12.09
N PRO A 7 -9.78 10.62 13.00
CA PRO A 7 -8.55 9.87 13.21
C PRO A 7 -8.79 8.41 13.63
N THR A 8 -9.75 8.15 14.51
CA THR A 8 -10.08 6.79 14.96
C THR A 8 -10.54 5.90 13.81
N ARG A 9 -11.50 6.36 13.00
CA ARG A 9 -12.00 5.60 11.84
C ARG A 9 -10.94 5.46 10.75
N ALA A 10 -10.09 6.47 10.56
CA ALA A 10 -8.97 6.40 9.64
C ALA A 10 -7.97 5.32 10.07
N ARG A 11 -7.63 5.28 11.36
CA ARG A 11 -6.75 4.27 11.94
C ARG A 11 -7.30 2.86 11.76
N GLU A 12 -8.58 2.63 12.05
CA GLU A 12 -9.22 1.32 11.85
C GLU A 12 -9.14 0.85 10.39
N ARG A 13 -9.36 1.76 9.43
CA ARG A 13 -9.29 1.43 8.00
C ARG A 13 -7.88 1.09 7.55
N ILE A 14 -6.86 1.78 8.05
CA ILE A 14 -5.46 1.47 7.77
C ILE A 14 -5.08 0.15 8.43
N GLN A 15 -5.50 -0.09 9.67
CA GLN A 15 -5.24 -1.34 10.39
C GLN A 15 -5.84 -2.54 9.65
N ALA A 16 -7.04 -2.41 9.07
CA ALA A 16 -7.62 -3.46 8.25
C ALA A 16 -6.76 -3.83 7.02
N GLN A 17 -6.01 -2.88 6.45
CA GLN A 17 -5.07 -3.18 5.36
C GLN A 17 -3.82 -3.89 5.90
N VAL A 18 -3.32 -3.52 7.08
CA VAL A 18 -2.22 -4.22 7.77
C VAL A 18 -2.60 -5.68 8.04
N ASP A 19 -3.79 -5.92 8.58
CA ASP A 19 -4.24 -7.28 8.91
C ASP A 19 -4.38 -8.14 7.65
N ARG A 20 -4.78 -7.53 6.52
CA ARG A 20 -4.87 -8.21 5.23
C ARG A 20 -3.50 -8.67 4.70
N ILE A 21 -2.40 -7.97 5.01
CA ILE A 21 -1.04 -8.39 4.63
C ILE A 21 -0.70 -9.76 5.22
N ALA A 22 -1.07 -10.02 6.48
CA ALA A 22 -0.81 -11.31 7.12
C ALA A 22 -1.51 -12.46 6.36
N TRP A 23 -2.75 -12.24 5.94
CA TRP A 23 -3.49 -13.21 5.12
C TRP A 23 -2.82 -13.44 3.76
N LEU A 24 -2.40 -12.37 3.07
CA LEU A 24 -1.73 -12.46 1.76
C LEU A 24 -0.42 -13.24 1.82
N ARG A 25 0.33 -13.12 2.92
CA ARG A 25 1.55 -13.92 3.13
C ARG A 25 1.22 -15.40 3.36
N GLY A 26 0.17 -15.67 4.14
CA GLY A 26 -0.22 -17.02 4.54
C GLY A 26 -0.86 -17.85 3.43
N SER A 27 -1.62 -17.24 2.51
CA SER A 27 -2.31 -17.94 1.43
C SER A 27 -1.43 -18.33 0.23
N GLY A 28 -0.17 -17.87 0.21
CA GLY A 28 0.67 -17.92 -0.98
C GLY A 28 0.41 -16.67 -1.83
N PRO A 29 1.21 -15.60 -1.66
CA PRO A 29 0.94 -14.33 -2.33
C PRO A 29 0.92 -14.53 -3.84
N ASN A 30 -0.17 -14.13 -4.47
CA ASN A 30 -0.33 -14.16 -5.91
C ASN A 30 -0.61 -12.74 -6.44
N PRO A 31 -0.33 -12.48 -7.73
CA PRO A 31 -0.50 -11.16 -8.33
C PRO A 31 -1.92 -10.59 -8.22
N PHE A 32 -2.94 -11.43 -8.33
CA PHE A 32 -4.34 -10.98 -8.33
C PHE A 32 -4.77 -10.47 -6.96
N ASP A 33 -4.54 -11.27 -5.91
CA ASP A 33 -4.87 -10.86 -4.55
C ASP A 33 -4.03 -9.66 -4.08
N TYR A 34 -2.76 -9.60 -4.51
CA TYR A 34 -1.93 -8.43 -4.27
C TYR A 34 -2.50 -7.18 -4.94
N ASP A 35 -2.91 -7.30 -6.21
CA ASP A 35 -3.45 -6.19 -6.98
C ASP A 35 -4.71 -5.61 -6.34
N LEU A 36 -5.65 -6.48 -5.93
CA LEU A 36 -6.88 -6.05 -5.25
C LEU A 36 -6.60 -5.35 -3.93
N TRP A 37 -5.66 -5.88 -3.14
CA TRP A 37 -5.28 -5.27 -1.87
C TRP A 37 -4.55 -3.94 -2.06
N ASP A 38 -3.63 -3.85 -3.03
CA ASP A 38 -2.88 -2.63 -3.33
C ASP A 38 -3.80 -1.52 -3.79
N ASP A 39 -4.69 -1.81 -4.76
CA ASP A 39 -5.66 -0.84 -5.27
C ASP A 39 -6.60 -0.36 -4.15
N ARG A 40 -7.07 -1.29 -3.28
CA ARG A 40 -7.89 -0.92 -2.13
C ARG A 40 -7.13 -0.08 -1.09
N THR A 41 -5.85 -0.38 -0.88
CA THR A 41 -5.02 0.38 0.05
C THR A 41 -4.82 1.81 -0.44
N ILE A 42 -4.58 1.99 -1.74
CA ILE A 42 -4.49 3.31 -2.37
C ILE A 42 -5.80 4.08 -2.18
N GLU A 43 -6.95 3.47 -2.47
CA GLU A 43 -8.26 4.12 -2.24
C GLU A 43 -8.46 4.60 -0.80
N VAL A 44 -8.10 3.75 0.18
CA VAL A 44 -8.21 4.07 1.60
C VAL A 44 -7.31 5.25 1.96
N LEU A 45 -6.05 5.22 1.53
CA LEU A 45 -5.09 6.28 1.83
C LEU A 45 -5.47 7.61 1.16
N THR A 46 -5.89 7.57 -0.10
CA THR A 46 -6.40 8.75 -0.82
C THR A 46 -7.62 9.34 -0.13
N ALA A 47 -8.55 8.50 0.36
CA ALA A 47 -9.73 8.98 1.09
C ALA A 47 -9.41 9.58 2.46
N ILE A 48 -8.29 9.20 3.09
CA ILE A 48 -7.88 9.70 4.42
C ILE A 48 -7.05 10.97 4.30
N TYR A 49 -6.04 10.97 3.43
CA TYR A 49 -5.03 12.03 3.35
C TYR A 49 -5.23 12.98 2.17
N GLY A 50 -6.04 12.61 1.19
CA GLY A 50 -6.19 13.32 -0.08
C GLY A 50 -5.19 12.84 -1.14
N ASP A 51 -5.48 13.18 -2.38
CA ASP A 51 -4.58 12.91 -3.50
C ASP A 51 -3.29 13.75 -3.40
N GLY A 52 -2.16 13.18 -3.81
CA GLY A 52 -0.85 13.83 -3.74
C GLY A 52 -0.27 14.02 -2.32
N ALA A 53 -0.92 13.48 -1.28
CA ALA A 53 -0.42 13.59 0.08
C ALA A 53 0.93 12.86 0.26
N PRO A 54 1.87 13.39 1.08
CA PRO A 54 3.14 12.74 1.36
C PRO A 54 3.00 11.31 1.89
N GLU A 55 1.94 11.03 2.65
CA GLU A 55 1.61 9.71 3.18
C GLU A 55 1.33 8.71 2.04
N LEU A 56 0.62 9.14 0.99
CA LEU A 56 0.35 8.32 -0.20
C LEU A 56 1.61 8.11 -1.03
N GLN A 57 2.47 9.13 -1.15
CA GLN A 57 3.76 9.02 -1.84
C GLN A 57 4.70 8.02 -1.15
N ARG A 58 4.79 8.06 0.19
CA ARG A 58 5.55 7.08 0.98
C ARG A 58 5.05 5.65 0.75
N TYR A 59 3.74 5.46 0.65
CA TYR A 59 3.17 4.16 0.30
C TYR A 59 3.59 3.70 -1.10
N PHE A 60 3.51 4.60 -2.09
CA PHE A 60 3.94 4.29 -3.46
C PHE A 60 5.42 3.92 -3.57
N GLU A 61 6.29 4.57 -2.81
CA GLU A 61 7.72 4.22 -2.77
C GLU A 61 7.97 2.83 -2.16
N ALA A 62 7.16 2.44 -1.17
CA ALA A 62 7.25 1.15 -0.51
C ALA A 62 6.70 -0.01 -1.36
N ALA A 63 5.49 0.17 -1.90
CA ALA A 63 4.66 -0.91 -2.45
C ALA A 63 4.20 -0.66 -3.89
N GLY A 64 4.27 0.59 -4.36
CA GLY A 64 3.73 1.01 -5.66
C GLY A 64 4.35 0.27 -6.83
N LYS A 65 3.51 -0.09 -7.79
CA LYS A 65 3.94 -0.70 -9.06
C LYS A 65 4.57 0.41 -9.90
N ARG A 66 5.85 0.28 -10.30
CA ARG A 66 6.60 1.34 -11.00
C ARG A 66 5.94 1.86 -12.29
N GLY A 67 5.09 1.06 -12.94
CA GLY A 67 4.27 1.47 -14.09
C GLY A 67 2.87 2.05 -13.77
N ARG A 68 2.45 2.09 -12.49
CA ARG A 68 1.21 2.76 -12.01
C ARG A 68 1.51 3.97 -11.11
N LEU A 69 2.78 4.38 -11.00
CA LEU A 69 3.12 5.59 -10.25
C LEU A 69 2.56 6.82 -11.00
N PRO A 70 1.90 7.76 -10.29
CA PRO A 70 1.40 8.98 -10.91
C PRO A 70 2.51 9.69 -11.71
N GLY A 71 2.25 9.95 -12.99
CA GLY A 71 3.19 10.67 -13.87
C GLY A 71 4.31 9.83 -14.51
N VAL A 72 4.43 8.53 -14.20
CA VAL A 72 5.42 7.64 -14.85
C VAL A 72 4.75 6.83 -15.96
N ARG A 73 4.92 7.24 -17.21
CA ARG A 73 4.50 6.46 -18.38
C ARG A 73 5.54 5.38 -18.68
N GLY A 74 5.64 4.37 -17.83
CA GLY A 74 6.53 3.24 -18.03
C GLY A 74 5.92 2.24 -19.01
N GLN A 75 6.59 2.01 -20.15
CA GLN A 75 6.48 0.73 -20.85
C GLN A 75 6.60 -0.37 -19.80
N ALA A 76 5.72 -1.38 -19.86
CA ALA A 76 5.71 -2.47 -18.90
C ALA A 76 7.11 -3.10 -18.82
N GLU A 77 7.91 -2.68 -17.84
CA GLU A 77 8.95 -3.55 -17.30
C GLU A 77 8.19 -4.82 -16.99
N ASN A 78 8.57 -5.89 -17.68
CA ASN A 78 7.88 -7.15 -17.90
C ASN A 78 7.69 -7.94 -16.57
N MET A 79 7.11 -7.28 -15.57
CA MET A 79 6.95 -7.70 -14.20
C MET A 79 5.60 -8.37 -14.13
N THR A 80 5.57 -9.65 -14.46
CA THR A 80 4.79 -10.55 -13.59
C THR A 80 5.19 -10.18 -12.16
N LEU A 81 4.21 -9.88 -11.29
CA LEU A 81 4.46 -9.60 -9.88
C LEU A 81 5.10 -10.84 -9.26
N ASN A 82 6.42 -10.94 -9.39
CA ASN A 82 7.18 -12.08 -8.92
C ASN A 82 6.94 -12.20 -7.42
N ILE A 83 6.79 -13.42 -6.94
CA ILE A 83 6.58 -13.64 -5.50
C ILE A 83 7.82 -13.18 -4.71
N HIS A 84 9.01 -13.42 -5.29
CA HIS A 84 10.31 -13.18 -4.70
C HIS A 84 11.07 -12.03 -5.37
N GLY A 85 12.20 -11.65 -4.76
CA GLY A 85 13.05 -10.55 -5.21
C GLY A 85 12.76 -9.23 -4.49
N PRO A 86 13.64 -8.23 -4.63
CA PRO A 86 13.54 -6.96 -3.90
C PRO A 86 12.26 -6.18 -4.20
N TRP A 87 11.68 -6.39 -5.39
CA TRP A 87 10.41 -5.82 -5.83
C TRP A 87 9.33 -6.88 -6.06
N GLY A 88 9.53 -8.08 -5.52
CA GLY A 88 8.50 -9.11 -5.50
C GLY A 88 7.42 -8.82 -4.45
N ILE A 89 6.30 -9.54 -4.55
CA ILE A 89 5.12 -9.34 -3.69
C ILE A 89 5.50 -9.37 -2.21
N ARG A 90 6.32 -10.34 -1.78
CA ARG A 90 6.71 -10.45 -0.36
C ARG A 90 7.43 -9.20 0.14
N ALA A 91 8.44 -8.74 -0.59
CA ALA A 91 9.22 -7.56 -0.20
C ALA A 91 8.39 -6.27 -0.26
N ARG A 92 7.42 -6.18 -1.17
CA ARG A 92 6.46 -5.07 -1.21
C ARG A 92 5.55 -5.08 0.01
N LEU A 93 4.98 -6.23 0.36
CA LEU A 93 4.15 -6.40 1.55
C LEU A 93 4.92 -6.03 2.83
N ASP A 94 6.18 -6.41 2.95
CA ASP A 94 7.04 -6.05 4.10
C ASP A 94 7.22 -4.53 4.25
N ARG A 95 7.54 -3.84 3.15
CA ARG A 95 7.69 -2.37 3.18
C ARG A 95 6.35 -1.66 3.39
N ALA A 96 5.29 -2.16 2.77
CA ALA A 96 3.95 -1.60 2.93
C ALA A 96 3.48 -1.71 4.38
N GLU A 97 3.68 -2.86 5.03
CA GLU A 97 3.29 -3.08 6.42
C GLU A 97 3.96 -2.06 7.34
N ALA A 98 5.25 -1.79 7.15
CA ALA A 98 5.97 -0.81 7.94
C ALA A 98 5.37 0.60 7.78
N VAL A 99 5.09 1.02 6.54
CA VAL A 99 4.47 2.33 6.27
C VAL A 99 3.06 2.41 6.88
N LEU A 100 2.22 1.40 6.67
CA LEU A 100 0.84 1.42 7.16
C LEU A 100 0.76 1.40 8.69
N LYS A 101 1.65 0.66 9.38
CA LYS A 101 1.73 0.69 10.84
C LYS A 101 2.16 2.05 11.37
N ASP A 102 3.11 2.70 10.73
CA ASP A 102 3.54 4.07 11.07
C ASP A 102 2.38 5.07 10.88
N LEU A 103 1.69 5.01 9.75
CA LEU A 103 0.53 5.86 9.46
C LEU A 103 -0.60 5.63 10.47
N ALA A 104 -0.95 4.38 10.79
CA ALA A 104 -1.94 4.06 11.80
C ALA A 104 -1.52 4.55 13.20
N GLY A 105 -0.23 4.45 13.53
CA GLY A 105 0.34 4.93 14.79
C GLY A 105 0.28 6.46 14.93
N SER A 106 0.37 7.20 13.83
CA SER A 106 0.29 8.68 13.84
C SER A 106 -1.12 9.25 14.01
N LEU A 107 -2.17 8.42 13.83
CA LEU A 107 -3.57 8.81 13.97
C LEU A 107 -4.04 8.60 15.41
N VAL A 108 -3.48 9.38 16.34
CA VAL A 108 -3.84 9.39 17.78
C VAL A 108 -4.86 10.48 18.06
#